data_AF-A0A6M1KR04-F1
#
_entry.id   AF-A0A6M1KR04-F1
#
_cell.length_a   1.000
_cell.length_b   1.000
_cell.length_c   1.000
_cell.angle_alpha   90.00
_cell.angle_beta   90.00
_cell.angle_gamma   90.00
#
_symmetry.space_group_name_H-M   'P 1'
#
loop_
_entity.id
_entity.type
_entity.pdbx_description
1 polymer ?
#
loop_
_entity_poly.entity_id
_entity_poly.type
_entity_poly.pdbx_seq_one_letter_code
_entity_poly.pdbx_strand_id
1 'polypeptide(L)'
;MAAEGSTKAVVTALAANLGIAVSKFVAAGITGSASMLAEGVHSVADSTNQALLLVGGKRARRAPSTLHPFGYARERYIYAFLVAIILFTLGGLYALYESYHKITHPQELTSPLVAVVVLLIAMGLEGYALRTAVKEANRTRGGGGWVSFVRRARAPELPVILLEDAGALLGLVLALLGVGLSVLTGNGIFDGIATGCIGILLVTIAVILATEIKSLLIGEAALPEEVTAIHTALLSTPGVDRVIHLRTMHLGPEELLVAAKIAAAADDGATIAATIDDAEARLRRALPTAKVVYLEPDIDRQPTPTGAAANGLGH
;
A
#
# COMPACT_ATOMS: atom_id res chain seq x y z
N MET A 1 -6.82 14.81 -7.18
CA MET A 1 -5.82 15.15 -6.14
C MET A 1 -5.08 13.94 -5.57
N ALA A 2 -5.68 13.03 -4.80
CA ALA A 2 -4.94 11.87 -4.23
C ALA A 2 -4.41 10.88 -5.28
N ALA A 3 -5.23 10.53 -6.29
CA ALA A 3 -4.84 9.63 -7.38
C ALA A 3 -3.73 10.21 -8.29
N GLU A 4 -3.72 11.54 -8.49
CA GLU A 4 -2.69 12.22 -9.29
C GLU A 4 -1.34 12.27 -8.56
N GLY A 5 -1.35 12.56 -7.26
CA GLY A 5 -0.14 12.54 -6.43
C GLY A 5 0.49 11.15 -6.35
N SER A 6 -0.34 10.11 -6.21
CA SER A 6 0.11 8.72 -6.28
C SER A 6 0.72 8.38 -7.65
N THR A 7 0.03 8.70 -8.76
CA THR A 7 0.56 8.41 -10.11
C THR A 7 1.91 9.06 -10.36
N LYS A 8 2.08 10.32 -9.93
CA LYS A 8 3.36 11.03 -10.05
C LYS A 8 4.48 10.37 -9.25
N ALA A 9 4.21 9.96 -8.01
CA ALA A 9 5.17 9.23 -7.19
C ALA A 9 5.57 7.91 -7.88
N VAL A 10 4.59 7.13 -8.37
CA VAL A 10 4.83 5.85 -9.04
C VAL A 10 5.69 6.03 -10.30
N VAL A 11 5.40 7.04 -11.13
CA VAL A 11 6.18 7.30 -12.36
C VAL A 11 7.59 7.77 -12.04
N THR A 12 7.76 8.56 -10.97
CA THR A 12 9.09 9.03 -10.55
C THR A 12 9.94 7.87 -10.02
N ALA A 13 9.36 6.99 -9.19
CA ALA A 13 10.02 5.78 -8.71
C ALA A 13 10.38 4.84 -9.88
N LEU A 14 9.47 4.63 -10.84
CA LEU A 14 9.75 3.85 -12.05
C LEU A 14 10.95 4.42 -12.84
N ALA A 15 10.99 5.74 -13.03
CA ALA A 15 12.09 6.39 -13.74
C ALA A 15 13.42 6.25 -12.99
N ALA A 16 13.41 6.34 -11.65
CA ALA A 16 14.57 6.12 -10.81
C ALA A 16 15.09 4.68 -10.94
N ASN A 17 14.22 3.67 -10.78
CA ASN A 17 14.57 2.25 -10.89
C ASN A 17 15.12 1.88 -12.27
N LEU A 18 14.55 2.42 -13.34
CA LEU A 18 15.09 2.26 -14.69
C LEU A 18 16.47 2.92 -14.85
N GLY A 19 16.67 4.11 -14.27
CA GLY A 19 17.98 4.76 -14.24
C GLY A 19 19.04 3.94 -13.49
N ILE A 20 18.65 3.32 -12.38
CA ILE A 20 19.50 2.40 -11.61
C ILE A 20 19.85 1.18 -12.45
N ALA A 21 18.86 0.54 -13.09
CA ALA A 21 19.08 -0.60 -13.96
C ALA A 21 20.07 -0.27 -15.10
N VAL A 22 19.92 0.88 -15.75
CA VAL A 22 20.86 1.36 -16.78
C VAL A 22 22.27 1.51 -16.21
N SER A 23 22.42 2.13 -15.04
CA SER A 23 23.73 2.30 -14.40
C SER A 23 24.44 0.97 -14.13
N LYS A 24 23.68 -0.04 -13.67
CA LYS A 24 24.18 -1.39 -13.40
C LYS A 24 24.54 -2.15 -14.68
N PHE A 25 23.72 -2.07 -15.73
CA PHE A 25 24.07 -2.68 -17.02
C PHE A 25 25.32 -2.07 -17.65
N VAL A 26 25.49 -0.74 -17.56
CA VAL A 26 26.71 -0.06 -18.02
C VAL A 26 27.92 -0.55 -17.22
N ALA A 27 27.82 -0.59 -15.89
CA ALA A 27 28.86 -1.13 -15.03
C ALA A 27 29.20 -2.59 -15.35
N ALA A 28 28.20 -3.40 -15.66
CA ALA A 28 28.38 -4.80 -16.04
C ALA A 28 29.12 -4.94 -17.38
N GLY A 29 28.80 -4.11 -18.37
CA GLY A 29 29.51 -4.06 -19.65
C GLY A 29 30.97 -3.62 -19.50
N ILE A 30 31.25 -2.68 -18.58
CA ILE A 30 32.61 -2.21 -18.30
C ILE A 30 33.43 -3.28 -17.56
N THR A 31 32.84 -3.93 -16.56
CA THR A 31 33.55 -4.90 -15.70
C THR A 31 33.58 -6.32 -16.24
N GLY A 32 32.70 -6.65 -17.20
CA GLY A 32 32.46 -8.03 -17.63
C GLY A 32 31.85 -8.91 -16.53
N SER A 33 31.37 -8.31 -15.42
CA SER A 33 30.91 -9.06 -14.26
C SER A 33 29.50 -9.63 -14.47
N ALA A 34 29.41 -10.97 -14.44
CA ALA A 34 28.13 -11.67 -14.43
C ALA A 34 27.28 -11.31 -13.20
N SER A 35 27.91 -11.03 -12.06
CA SER A 35 27.21 -10.57 -10.84
C SER A 35 26.57 -9.20 -11.07
N MET A 36 27.28 -8.27 -11.70
CA MET A 36 26.75 -6.93 -12.00
C MET A 36 25.63 -6.99 -13.07
N LEU A 37 25.71 -7.92 -14.03
CA LEU A 37 24.60 -8.18 -14.96
C LEU A 37 23.35 -8.68 -14.21
N ALA A 38 23.52 -9.62 -13.28
CA ALA A 38 22.41 -10.13 -12.47
C ALA A 38 21.77 -9.03 -11.62
N GLU A 39 22.58 -8.13 -11.03
CA GLU A 39 22.06 -6.96 -10.32
C GLU A 39 21.29 -5.99 -11.23
N GLY A 40 21.71 -5.83 -12.50
CA GLY A 40 20.99 -5.04 -13.49
C GLY A 40 19.60 -5.63 -13.79
N VAL A 41 19.53 -6.96 -13.95
CA VAL A 41 18.25 -7.68 -14.11
C VAL A 41 17.38 -7.54 -12.87
N HIS A 42 17.96 -7.54 -11.67
CA HIS A 42 17.23 -7.29 -10.42
C HIS A 42 16.57 -5.90 -10.40
N SER A 43 17.28 -4.84 -10.79
CA SER A 43 16.68 -3.50 -10.86
C SER A 43 15.61 -3.35 -11.94
N VAL A 44 15.60 -4.20 -12.97
CA VAL A 44 14.47 -4.32 -13.91
C VAL A 44 13.28 -5.03 -13.24
N ALA A 45 13.53 -6.06 -12.44
CA ALA A 45 12.48 -6.69 -11.64
C ALA A 45 11.86 -5.68 -10.65
N ASP A 46 12.67 -4.85 -9.99
CA ASP A 46 12.17 -3.78 -9.11
C ASP A 46 11.27 -2.79 -9.88
N SER A 47 11.69 -2.38 -11.08
CA SER A 47 10.87 -1.52 -11.96
C SER A 47 9.51 -2.14 -12.31
N THR A 48 9.40 -3.47 -12.26
CA THR A 48 8.14 -4.19 -12.50
C THR A 48 7.14 -3.92 -11.38
N ASN A 49 7.58 -3.64 -10.15
CA ASN A 49 6.69 -3.29 -9.04
C ASN A 49 5.89 -2.02 -9.36
N GLN A 50 6.57 -0.95 -9.79
CA GLN A 50 5.89 0.29 -10.15
C GLN A 50 5.01 0.11 -11.40
N ALA A 51 5.44 -0.69 -12.37
CA ALA A 51 4.60 -1.04 -13.52
C ALA A 51 3.31 -1.76 -13.09
N LEU A 52 3.39 -2.70 -12.14
CA LEU A 52 2.22 -3.39 -11.57
C LEU A 52 1.28 -2.42 -10.87
N LEU A 53 1.79 -1.47 -10.08
CA LEU A 53 0.96 -0.43 -9.45
C LEU A 53 0.23 0.43 -10.49
N LEU A 54 0.92 0.82 -11.59
CA LEU A 54 0.29 1.57 -12.69
C LEU A 54 -0.80 0.75 -13.40
N VAL A 55 -0.55 -0.54 -13.64
CA VAL A 55 -1.55 -1.44 -14.24
C VAL A 55 -2.75 -1.60 -13.31
N GLY A 56 -2.53 -1.83 -12.01
CA GLY A 56 -3.59 -1.93 -11.00
C GLY A 56 -4.45 -0.67 -10.95
N GLY A 57 -3.82 0.51 -10.90
CA GLY A 57 -4.51 1.79 -10.95
C GLY A 57 -5.33 1.97 -12.23
N LYS A 58 -4.81 1.54 -13.39
CA LYS A 58 -5.54 1.60 -14.67
C LYS A 58 -6.72 0.63 -14.70
N ARG A 59 -6.54 -0.61 -14.23
CA ARG A 59 -7.61 -1.64 -14.21
C ARG A 59 -8.71 -1.31 -13.23
N ALA A 60 -8.37 -0.68 -12.11
CA ALA A 60 -9.35 -0.28 -11.10
C ALA A 60 -10.35 0.79 -11.57
N ARG A 61 -10.03 1.54 -12.62
CA ARG A 61 -10.93 2.54 -13.23
C ARG A 61 -11.93 1.94 -14.23
N ARG A 62 -11.95 0.62 -14.40
CA ARG A 62 -12.92 -0.04 -15.29
C ARG A 62 -14.32 0.06 -14.70
N ALA A 63 -15.29 0.32 -15.59
CA ALA A 63 -16.70 0.33 -15.22
C ALA A 63 -17.16 -1.05 -14.73
N PRO A 64 -18.20 -1.10 -13.86
CA PRO A 64 -18.84 -2.35 -13.46
C PRO A 64 -19.29 -3.21 -14.65
N SER A 65 -19.25 -4.52 -14.46
CA SER A 65 -19.74 -5.51 -15.42
C SER A 65 -20.74 -6.46 -14.74
N THR A 66 -21.40 -7.32 -15.53
CA THR A 66 -22.30 -8.34 -14.99
C THR A 66 -21.61 -9.29 -14.02
N LEU A 67 -20.34 -9.63 -14.26
CA LEU A 67 -19.52 -10.46 -13.37
C LEU A 67 -19.06 -9.69 -12.11
N HIS A 68 -18.84 -8.38 -12.24
CA HIS A 68 -18.34 -7.51 -11.18
C HIS A 68 -19.25 -6.28 -11.02
N PRO A 69 -20.43 -6.43 -10.38
CA PRO A 69 -21.45 -5.39 -10.31
C PRO A 69 -21.02 -4.16 -9.48
N PHE A 70 -20.06 -4.34 -8.58
CA PHE A 70 -19.45 -3.25 -7.79
C PHE A 70 -18.18 -2.67 -8.44
N GLY A 71 -17.88 -3.00 -9.69
CA GLY A 71 -16.69 -2.52 -10.38
C GLY A 71 -15.41 -3.24 -10.00
N TYR A 72 -14.28 -2.60 -10.35
CA TYR A 72 -12.94 -3.19 -10.28
C TYR A 72 -12.01 -2.45 -9.32
N ALA A 73 -12.52 -1.58 -8.45
CA ALA A 73 -11.69 -0.71 -7.62
C ALA A 73 -10.67 -1.48 -6.76
N ARG A 74 -11.01 -2.71 -6.35
CA ARG A 74 -10.12 -3.64 -5.62
C ARG A 74 -8.89 -4.12 -6.39
N GLU A 75 -8.82 -3.95 -7.72
CA GLU A 75 -7.63 -4.27 -8.52
C GLU A 75 -6.39 -3.55 -7.97
N ARG A 76 -6.53 -2.33 -7.43
CA ARG A 76 -5.40 -1.62 -6.77
C ARG A 76 -4.81 -2.43 -5.62
N TYR A 77 -5.66 -3.07 -4.81
CA TYR A 77 -5.21 -3.90 -3.69
C TYR A 77 -4.58 -5.20 -4.16
N ILE A 78 -5.14 -5.84 -5.20
CA ILE A 78 -4.59 -7.09 -5.76
C ILE A 78 -3.18 -6.84 -6.30
N TYR A 79 -3.00 -5.79 -7.11
CA TYR A 79 -1.70 -5.47 -7.69
C TYR A 79 -0.68 -5.03 -6.64
N ALA A 80 -1.09 -4.28 -5.62
CA ALA A 80 -0.21 -3.96 -4.50
C ALA A 80 0.20 -5.22 -3.71
N PHE A 81 -0.71 -6.18 -3.54
CA PHE A 81 -0.39 -7.45 -2.89
C PHE A 81 0.60 -8.28 -3.70
N LEU A 82 0.46 -8.30 -5.03
CA LEU A 82 1.44 -8.92 -5.93
C LEU A 82 2.82 -8.28 -5.79
N VAL A 83 2.91 -6.96 -5.64
CA VAL A 83 4.18 -6.26 -5.37
C VAL A 83 4.78 -6.75 -4.05
N ALA A 84 4.00 -6.88 -2.97
CA ALA A 84 4.49 -7.40 -1.71
C ALA A 84 5.04 -8.84 -1.84
N ILE A 85 4.39 -9.70 -2.64
CA ILE A 85 4.89 -11.05 -2.92
C ILE A 85 6.21 -11.00 -3.67
N ILE A 86 6.31 -10.19 -4.73
CA ILE A 86 7.53 -10.06 -5.54
C ILE A 86 8.69 -9.54 -4.68
N LEU A 87 8.45 -8.51 -3.87
CA LEU A 87 9.43 -7.96 -2.94
C LEU A 87 9.90 -9.00 -1.92
N PHE A 88 8.98 -9.83 -1.40
CA PHE A 88 9.33 -10.93 -0.50
C PHE A 88 10.20 -11.98 -1.21
N THR A 89 9.82 -12.42 -2.42
CA THR A 89 10.49 -13.52 -3.11
C THR A 89 11.75 -13.09 -3.84
N LEU A 90 11.62 -12.22 -4.85
CA LEU A 90 12.72 -11.82 -5.73
C LEU A 90 13.63 -10.79 -5.05
N GLY A 91 13.12 -10.02 -4.09
CA GLY A 91 13.92 -9.14 -3.24
C GLY A 91 14.51 -9.91 -2.04
N GLY A 92 13.68 -10.16 -1.03
CA GLY A 92 14.11 -10.65 0.28
C GLY A 92 14.72 -12.05 0.29
N LEU A 93 13.97 -13.07 -0.16
CA LEU A 93 14.44 -14.46 -0.12
C LEU A 93 15.66 -14.69 -1.03
N TYR A 94 15.66 -14.08 -2.22
CA TYR A 94 16.82 -14.14 -3.11
C TYR A 94 18.06 -13.51 -2.47
N ALA A 95 17.94 -12.33 -1.83
CA ALA A 95 19.06 -11.71 -1.11
C ALA A 95 19.56 -12.57 0.07
N LEU A 96 18.68 -13.25 0.80
CA LEU A 96 19.08 -14.19 1.85
C LEU A 96 19.83 -15.40 1.28
N TYR A 97 19.38 -15.93 0.15
CA TYR A 97 20.07 -17.00 -0.57
C TYR A 97 21.46 -16.53 -1.06
N GLU A 98 21.54 -15.35 -1.65
CA GLU A 98 22.81 -14.76 -2.11
C GLU A 98 23.77 -14.50 -0.96
N SER A 99 23.27 -14.01 0.18
CA SER A 99 24.04 -13.84 1.42
C SER A 99 24.67 -15.15 1.87
N TYR A 100 23.89 -16.24 1.94
CA TYR A 100 24.40 -17.56 2.27
C TYR A 100 25.50 -18.00 1.29
N HIS A 101 25.31 -17.77 -0.01
CA HIS A 101 26.31 -18.10 -1.02
C HIS A 101 27.61 -17.29 -0.86
N LYS A 102 27.52 -15.97 -0.67
CA LYS A 102 28.66 -15.07 -0.46
C LYS A 102 29.45 -15.38 0.82
N ILE A 103 28.77 -15.80 1.88
CA ILE A 103 29.42 -16.17 3.14
C ILE A 103 30.13 -17.54 3.02
N THR A 104 29.49 -18.50 2.35
CA THR A 104 30.05 -19.85 2.19
C THR A 104 31.15 -19.92 1.13
N HIS A 105 31.08 -19.06 0.12
CA HIS A 105 32.06 -18.96 -0.96
C HIS A 105 32.50 -17.50 -1.15
N PRO A 106 33.32 -16.95 -0.24
CA PRO A 106 33.77 -15.57 -0.34
C PRO A 106 34.59 -15.38 -1.63
N GLN A 107 34.14 -14.46 -2.48
CA GLN A 107 34.86 -14.04 -3.68
C GLN A 107 35.40 -12.63 -3.47
N GLU A 108 36.61 -12.37 -4.00
CA GLU A 108 37.14 -11.01 -4.00
C GLU A 108 36.36 -10.12 -4.97
N LEU A 109 36.07 -8.89 -4.54
CA LEU A 109 35.40 -7.89 -5.36
C LEU A 109 36.32 -7.49 -6.53
N THR A 110 35.97 -7.90 -7.75
CA THR A 110 36.79 -7.69 -8.95
C THR A 110 36.92 -6.21 -9.33
N SER A 111 35.94 -5.37 -8.97
CA SER A 111 35.94 -3.94 -9.29
C SER A 111 35.19 -3.10 -8.24
N PRO A 112 35.75 -2.93 -7.04
CA PRO A 112 35.04 -2.27 -5.93
C PRO A 112 34.69 -0.81 -6.22
N LEU A 113 35.54 -0.10 -6.95
CA LEU A 113 35.32 1.31 -7.29
C LEU A 113 34.10 1.48 -8.21
N VAL A 114 33.89 0.56 -9.16
CA VAL A 114 32.71 0.57 -10.03
C VAL A 114 31.45 0.31 -9.21
N ALA A 115 31.48 -0.67 -8.29
CA ALA A 115 30.36 -0.95 -7.40
C ALA A 115 30.00 0.27 -6.54
N VAL A 116 31.00 0.95 -5.95
CA VAL A 116 30.77 2.17 -5.15
C VAL A 116 30.15 3.28 -5.98
N VAL A 117 30.63 3.53 -7.20
CA VAL A 117 30.06 4.56 -8.09
C VAL A 117 28.60 4.25 -8.43
N VAL A 118 28.28 3.00 -8.76
CA VAL A 118 26.90 2.56 -9.03
C VAL A 118 26.01 2.74 -7.80
N LEU A 119 26.49 2.37 -6.61
CA LEU A 119 25.75 2.56 -5.35
C LEU A 119 25.46 4.05 -5.10
N LEU A 120 26.42 4.94 -5.33
CA LEU A 120 26.21 6.38 -5.15
C LEU A 120 25.21 6.96 -6.16
N ILE A 121 25.25 6.51 -7.42
CA ILE A 121 24.26 6.87 -8.44
C ILE A 121 22.86 6.39 -7.99
N ALA A 122 22.76 5.14 -7.54
CA ALA A 122 21.52 4.57 -7.06
C ALA A 122 20.97 5.34 -5.85
N MET A 123 21.80 5.67 -4.86
CA MET A 123 21.39 6.48 -3.73
C MET A 123 20.87 7.86 -4.13
N GLY A 124 21.45 8.48 -5.17
CA GLY A 124 20.98 9.76 -5.71
C GLY A 124 19.61 9.66 -6.38
N LEU A 125 19.42 8.65 -7.23
CA LEU A 125 18.16 8.39 -7.94
C LEU A 125 17.04 8.00 -6.96
N GLU A 126 17.32 7.07 -6.05
CA GLU A 126 16.39 6.59 -5.04
C GLU A 126 16.04 7.69 -4.04
N GLY A 127 17.03 8.49 -3.63
CA GLY A 127 16.82 9.67 -2.78
C GLY A 127 15.89 10.69 -3.43
N TYR A 128 15.98 10.87 -4.75
CA TYR A 128 15.07 11.74 -5.50
C TYR A 128 13.65 11.17 -5.58
N ALA A 129 13.51 9.86 -5.84
CA ALA A 129 12.22 9.17 -5.85
C ALA A 129 11.53 9.25 -4.48
N LEU A 130 12.23 8.86 -3.42
CA LEU A 130 11.72 8.93 -2.05
C LEU A 130 11.33 10.36 -1.67
N ARG A 131 12.15 11.36 -2.01
CA ARG A 131 11.81 12.77 -1.74
C ARG A 131 10.51 13.17 -2.43
N THR A 132 10.28 12.70 -3.65
CA THR A 132 9.05 12.96 -4.38
C THR A 132 7.86 12.24 -3.73
N ALA A 133 8.00 10.96 -3.38
CA ALA A 133 6.99 10.19 -2.68
C ALA A 133 6.61 10.83 -1.33
N VAL A 134 7.60 11.26 -0.54
CA VAL A 134 7.40 11.98 0.74
C VAL A 134 6.67 13.30 0.52
N LYS A 135 6.99 14.05 -0.53
CA LYS A 135 6.31 15.30 -0.86
C LYS A 135 4.84 15.07 -1.21
N GLU A 136 4.55 14.04 -2.00
CA GLU A 136 3.17 13.69 -2.37
C GLU A 136 2.40 13.10 -1.18
N ALA A 137 3.05 12.30 -0.33
CA ALA A 137 2.47 11.78 0.90
C ALA A 137 2.15 12.89 1.91
N ASN A 138 3.02 13.88 2.08
CA ASN A 138 2.77 15.00 3.00
C ASN A 138 1.56 15.86 2.59
N ARG A 139 1.18 15.87 1.30
CA ARG A 139 -0.07 16.53 0.85
C ARG A 139 -1.33 15.85 1.38
N THR A 140 -1.26 14.56 1.69
CA THR A 140 -2.40 13.75 2.16
C THR A 140 -2.30 13.39 3.66
N ARG A 141 -1.08 13.28 4.19
CA ARG A 141 -0.79 12.95 5.59
C ARG A 141 -1.16 14.07 6.58
N GLY A 142 -1.07 15.33 6.15
CA GLY A 142 -1.18 16.46 7.06
C GLY A 142 -0.14 16.39 8.19
N GLY A 143 -0.55 16.69 9.42
CA GLY A 143 0.30 16.67 10.63
C GLY A 143 0.43 15.30 11.32
N GLY A 144 -0.16 14.23 10.79
CA GLY A 144 -0.13 12.90 11.41
C GLY A 144 1.25 12.23 11.32
N GLY A 145 1.52 11.26 12.21
CA GLY A 145 2.76 10.45 12.18
C GLY A 145 2.82 9.48 10.99
N TRP A 146 4.02 9.04 10.59
CA TRP A 146 4.26 8.16 9.43
C TRP A 146 3.61 6.79 9.56
N VAL A 147 3.74 6.13 10.72
CA VAL A 147 3.10 4.83 10.98
C VAL A 147 1.60 4.94 10.83
N SER A 148 1.03 6.02 11.35
CA SER A 148 -0.40 6.27 11.29
C SER A 148 -0.88 6.59 9.87
N PHE A 149 -0.04 7.20 9.04
CA PHE A 149 -0.33 7.41 7.62
C PHE A 149 -0.38 6.08 6.86
N VAL A 150 0.63 5.24 7.01
CA VAL A 150 0.70 3.93 6.35
C VAL A 150 -0.52 3.08 6.71
N ARG A 151 -0.89 3.00 7.99
CA ARG A 151 -2.03 2.20 8.47
C ARG A 151 -3.41 2.75 8.08
N ARG A 152 -3.55 4.07 7.94
CA ARG A 152 -4.83 4.71 7.58
C ARG A 152 -5.00 4.90 6.08
N ALA A 153 -3.91 4.78 5.31
CA ALA A 153 -3.96 4.95 3.86
C ALA A 153 -4.80 3.84 3.23
N ARG A 154 -5.93 4.23 2.63
CA ARG A 154 -6.78 3.32 1.85
C ARG A 154 -6.28 3.13 0.43
N ALA A 155 -5.39 4.00 -0.05
CA ALA A 155 -4.69 3.87 -1.32
C ALA A 155 -3.35 3.18 -1.08
N PRO A 156 -3.10 1.97 -1.63
CA PRO A 156 -1.92 1.19 -1.28
C PRO A 156 -0.64 1.69 -1.96
N GLU A 157 -0.72 2.45 -3.05
CA GLU A 157 0.45 2.79 -3.88
C GLU A 157 1.46 3.66 -3.14
N LEU A 158 1.01 4.71 -2.46
CA LEU A 158 1.91 5.63 -1.76
C LEU A 158 2.61 4.94 -0.57
N PRO A 159 1.90 4.23 0.33
CA PRO A 159 2.54 3.45 1.38
C PRO A 159 3.54 2.40 0.86
N VAL A 160 3.19 1.68 -0.22
CA VAL A 160 4.08 0.70 -0.85
C VAL A 160 5.37 1.36 -1.30
N ILE A 161 5.28 2.42 -2.11
CA ILE A 161 6.46 3.13 -2.63
C ILE A 161 7.31 3.72 -1.50
N LEU A 162 6.68 4.33 -0.49
CA LEU A 162 7.43 4.91 0.63
C LEU A 162 8.23 3.85 1.40
N LEU A 163 7.62 2.69 1.66
CA LEU A 163 8.27 1.60 2.38
C LEU A 163 9.35 0.94 1.53
N GLU A 164 9.08 0.74 0.24
CA GLU A 164 10.02 0.19 -0.74
C GLU A 164 11.24 1.10 -0.90
N ASP A 165 11.06 2.37 -1.30
CA ASP A 165 12.15 3.32 -1.56
C ASP A 165 12.97 3.61 -0.28
N ALA A 166 12.32 3.70 0.88
CA ALA A 166 13.03 3.87 2.16
C ALA A 166 13.85 2.63 2.52
N GLY A 167 13.29 1.43 2.28
CA GLY A 167 13.99 0.16 2.42
C GLY A 167 15.17 0.04 1.46
N ALA A 168 14.98 0.44 0.21
CA ALA A 168 16.02 0.43 -0.82
C ALA A 168 17.18 1.36 -0.44
N LEU A 169 16.91 2.59 0.00
CA LEU A 169 17.96 3.50 0.47
C LEU A 169 18.72 2.95 1.68
N LEU A 170 18.01 2.40 2.67
CA LEU A 170 18.65 1.75 3.81
C LEU A 170 19.50 0.55 3.36
N GLY A 171 18.98 -0.23 2.41
CA GLY A 171 19.70 -1.35 1.81
C GLY A 171 20.95 -0.90 1.06
N LEU A 172 20.89 0.20 0.32
CA LEU A 172 22.06 0.79 -0.36
C LEU A 172 23.12 1.28 0.63
N VAL A 173 22.72 1.83 1.77
CA VAL A 173 23.65 2.17 2.85
C VAL A 173 24.31 0.92 3.42
N LEU A 174 23.54 -0.15 3.68
CA LEU A 174 24.08 -1.43 4.14
C LEU A 174 25.05 -2.03 3.12
N ALA A 175 24.71 -2.00 1.84
CA ALA A 175 25.57 -2.48 0.75
C ALA A 175 26.88 -1.67 0.69
N LEU A 176 26.82 -0.34 0.78
CA LEU A 176 28.00 0.51 0.76
C LEU A 176 28.92 0.22 1.96
N LEU A 177 28.35 -0.02 3.15
CA LEU A 177 29.12 -0.43 4.33
C LEU A 177 29.73 -1.83 4.14
N GLY A 178 28.99 -2.79 3.58
CA GLY A 178 29.47 -4.14 3.31
C GLY A 178 30.64 -4.17 2.31
N VAL A 179 30.48 -3.47 1.18
CA VAL A 179 31.54 -3.30 0.17
C VAL A 179 32.73 -2.57 0.76
N GLY A 180 32.50 -1.47 1.48
CA GLY A 180 33.56 -0.68 2.11
C GLY A 180 34.39 -1.49 3.12
N LEU A 181 33.72 -2.25 4.00
CA LEU A 181 34.39 -3.12 4.96
C LEU A 181 35.14 -4.27 4.26
N SER A 182 34.56 -4.85 3.22
CA SER A 182 35.21 -5.92 2.45
C SER A 182 36.51 -5.43 1.81
N VAL A 183 36.52 -4.21 1.27
CA VAL A 183 37.72 -3.58 0.68
C VAL A 183 38.75 -3.24 1.76
N LEU A 184 38.33 -2.67 2.89
CA LEU A 184 39.26 -2.27 3.95
C LEU A 184 39.91 -3.45 4.68
N THR A 185 39.17 -4.56 4.84
CA THR A 185 39.62 -5.74 5.58
C THR A 185 40.18 -6.84 4.69
N GLY A 186 39.94 -6.77 3.38
CA GLY A 186 40.22 -7.86 2.44
C GLY A 186 39.33 -9.08 2.63
N ASN A 187 38.22 -8.97 3.37
CA ASN A 187 37.35 -10.09 3.71
C ASN A 187 35.95 -9.93 3.08
N GLY A 188 35.65 -10.71 2.04
CA GLY A 188 34.37 -10.69 1.32
C GLY A 188 33.15 -11.14 2.15
N ILE A 189 33.35 -11.69 3.36
CA ILE A 189 32.25 -12.07 4.26
C ILE A 189 31.41 -10.84 4.64
N PHE A 190 32.00 -9.64 4.74
CA PHE A 190 31.26 -8.43 5.10
C PHE A 190 30.21 -8.05 4.04
N ASP A 191 30.49 -8.28 2.75
CA ASP A 191 29.51 -8.11 1.68
C ASP A 191 28.36 -9.13 1.80
N GLY A 192 28.69 -10.39 2.14
CA GLY A 192 27.70 -11.42 2.42
C GLY A 192 26.79 -11.09 3.61
N ILE A 193 27.35 -10.57 4.71
CA ILE A 193 26.58 -10.12 5.88
C ILE A 193 25.67 -8.95 5.52
N ALA A 194 26.19 -7.95 4.81
CA ALA A 194 25.40 -6.80 4.36
C ALA A 194 24.23 -7.25 3.47
N THR A 195 24.49 -8.15 2.52
CA THR A 195 23.46 -8.77 1.66
C THR A 195 22.38 -9.47 2.50
N GLY A 196 22.77 -10.16 3.58
CA GLY A 196 21.85 -10.82 4.51
C GLY A 196 20.97 -9.84 5.29
N CYS A 197 21.56 -8.74 5.77
CA CYS A 197 20.82 -7.66 6.43
C CYS A 197 19.79 -7.02 5.47
N ILE A 198 20.16 -6.82 4.21
CA ILE A 198 19.24 -6.34 3.16
C ILE A 198 18.09 -7.34 2.95
N GLY A 199 18.39 -8.64 2.87
CA GLY A 199 17.37 -9.68 2.75
C GLY A 199 16.36 -9.67 3.91
N ILE A 200 16.84 -9.57 5.15
CA ILE A 200 15.97 -9.45 6.35
C ILE A 200 15.11 -8.18 6.29
N LEU A 201 15.70 -7.06 5.88
CA LEU A 201 15.01 -5.78 5.74
C LEU A 201 13.86 -5.90 4.73
N LEU A 202 14.12 -6.44 3.53
CA LEU A 202 13.12 -6.58 2.48
C LEU A 202 12.01 -7.57 2.88
N VAL A 203 12.35 -8.69 3.53
CA VAL A 203 11.35 -9.63 4.09
C VAL A 203 10.45 -8.91 5.10
N THR A 204 11.04 -8.11 5.99
CA THR A 204 10.28 -7.37 7.01
C THR A 204 9.32 -6.37 6.35
N ILE A 205 9.80 -5.59 5.39
CA ILE A 205 8.97 -4.63 4.64
C ILE A 205 7.85 -5.36 3.89
N ALA A 206 8.16 -6.46 3.21
CA ALA A 206 7.18 -7.22 2.46
C ALA A 206 6.10 -7.83 3.36
N VAL A 207 6.45 -8.32 4.56
CA VAL A 207 5.47 -8.80 5.56
C VAL A 207 4.57 -7.67 6.06
N ILE A 208 5.13 -6.49 6.33
CA ILE A 208 4.34 -5.31 6.71
C ILE A 208 3.37 -4.95 5.57
N LEU A 209 3.84 -4.85 4.33
CA LEU A 209 2.98 -4.54 3.19
C LEU A 209 1.90 -5.60 2.97
N ALA A 210 2.26 -6.89 3.01
CA ALA A 210 1.31 -7.98 2.81
C ALA A 210 0.21 -7.98 3.90
N THR A 211 0.55 -7.70 5.15
CA THR A 211 -0.42 -7.66 6.25
C THR A 211 -1.38 -6.47 6.14
N GLU A 212 -0.88 -5.28 5.82
CA GLU A 212 -1.72 -4.09 5.62
C GLU A 212 -2.62 -4.24 4.38
N ILE A 213 -2.09 -4.72 3.25
CA ILE A 213 -2.85 -4.87 2.00
C ILE A 213 -3.88 -6.02 2.11
N LYS A 214 -3.56 -7.10 2.84
CA LYS A 214 -4.51 -8.19 3.10
C LYS A 214 -5.78 -7.66 3.77
N SER A 215 -5.65 -6.75 4.73
CA SER A 215 -6.79 -6.16 5.42
C SER A 215 -7.69 -5.37 4.45
N LEU A 216 -7.08 -4.57 3.57
CA LEU A 216 -7.79 -3.83 2.51
C LEU A 216 -8.48 -4.75 1.49
N LEU A 217 -7.88 -5.89 1.16
CA LEU A 217 -8.48 -6.90 0.26
C LEU A 217 -9.73 -7.55 0.85
N ILE A 218 -9.72 -7.83 2.15
CA ILE A 218 -10.88 -8.37 2.88
C ILE A 218 -12.01 -7.35 2.88
N GLY A 219 -11.66 -6.08 3.11
CA GLY A 219 -12.58 -4.95 3.10
C GLY A 219 -12.65 -4.32 4.50
N GLU A 220 -11.99 -3.18 4.65
CA GLU A 220 -12.00 -2.43 5.92
C GLU A 220 -13.23 -1.55 6.05
N ALA A 221 -13.68 -1.36 7.29
CA ALA A 221 -14.72 -0.39 7.62
C ALA A 221 -14.30 1.05 7.27
N ALA A 222 -15.30 1.92 7.14
CA ALA A 222 -15.12 3.37 7.05
C ALA A 222 -14.29 3.91 8.22
N LEU A 223 -13.56 4.99 8.02
CA LEU A 223 -12.82 5.66 9.08
C LEU A 223 -13.79 6.21 10.16
N PRO A 224 -13.36 6.36 11.43
CA PRO A 224 -14.24 6.86 12.49
C PRO A 224 -14.92 8.20 12.17
N GLU A 225 -14.20 9.11 11.51
CA GLU A 225 -14.72 10.38 11.01
C GLU A 225 -15.79 10.20 9.92
N GLU A 226 -15.62 9.24 9.03
CA GLU A 226 -16.60 8.90 7.99
C GLU A 226 -17.85 8.25 8.61
N VAL A 227 -17.67 7.33 9.57
CA VAL A 227 -18.77 6.73 10.34
C VAL A 227 -19.59 7.80 11.05
N THR A 228 -18.92 8.78 11.67
CA THR A 228 -19.58 9.91 12.33
C THR A 228 -20.34 10.77 11.33
N ALA A 229 -19.75 11.04 10.16
CA ALA A 229 -20.41 11.78 9.09
C ALA A 229 -21.65 11.06 8.55
N ILE A 230 -21.56 9.73 8.35
CA ILE A 230 -22.69 8.89 7.94
C ILE A 230 -23.82 8.99 8.98
N HIS A 231 -23.49 8.79 10.26
CA HIS A 231 -24.47 8.81 11.33
C HIS A 231 -25.16 10.17 11.45
N THR A 232 -24.38 11.25 11.37
CA THR A 232 -24.89 12.63 11.39
C THR A 232 -25.79 12.91 10.20
N ALA A 233 -25.40 12.49 9.00
CA ALA A 233 -26.20 12.71 7.79
C ALA A 233 -27.55 11.98 7.87
N LEU A 234 -27.54 10.71 8.30
CA LEU A 234 -28.77 9.92 8.45
C LEU A 234 -29.71 10.50 9.51
N LEU A 235 -29.21 10.78 10.72
CA LEU A 235 -30.04 11.34 11.81
C LEU A 235 -30.52 12.78 11.54
N SER A 236 -29.86 13.52 10.64
CA SER A 236 -30.32 14.85 10.23
C SER A 236 -31.48 14.81 9.22
N THR A 237 -31.89 13.62 8.79
CA THR A 237 -32.98 13.43 7.83
C THR A 237 -34.31 13.42 8.57
N PRO A 238 -35.26 14.33 8.24
CA PRO A 238 -36.59 14.29 8.80
C PRO A 238 -37.24 12.90 8.58
N GLY A 239 -37.83 12.34 9.62
CA GLY A 239 -38.42 10.99 9.57
C GLY A 239 -37.47 9.84 9.91
N VAL A 240 -36.17 10.11 10.12
CA VAL A 240 -35.20 9.13 10.62
C VAL A 240 -34.97 9.33 12.11
N ASP A 241 -35.49 8.42 12.93
CA ASP A 241 -35.37 8.51 14.40
C ASP A 241 -34.05 7.94 14.92
N ARG A 242 -33.59 6.84 14.28
CA ARG A 242 -32.41 6.09 14.73
C ARG A 242 -31.72 5.37 13.58
N VAL A 243 -30.40 5.25 13.67
CA VAL A 243 -29.63 4.27 12.90
C VAL A 243 -29.52 2.99 13.74
N ILE A 244 -30.20 1.92 13.33
CA ILE A 244 -30.27 0.65 14.07
C ILE A 244 -29.00 -0.17 13.84
N HIS A 245 -28.59 -0.30 12.58
CA HIS A 245 -27.35 -0.96 12.19
C HIS A 245 -26.64 -0.13 11.12
N LEU A 246 -25.32 -0.07 11.21
CA LEU A 246 -24.47 0.53 10.20
C LEU A 246 -23.31 -0.42 9.93
N ARG A 247 -23.18 -0.87 8.69
CA ARG A 247 -22.04 -1.63 8.20
C ARG A 247 -21.44 -0.88 7.02
N THR A 248 -20.14 -0.74 7.02
CA THR A 248 -19.39 -0.06 5.97
C THR A 248 -18.25 -0.92 5.50
N MET A 249 -17.91 -0.80 4.22
CA MET A 249 -16.80 -1.54 3.63
C MET A 249 -16.20 -0.75 2.48
N HIS A 250 -14.88 -0.60 2.47
CA HIS A 250 -14.17 -0.07 1.30
C HIS A 250 -14.22 -1.09 0.16
N LEU A 251 -14.75 -0.65 -0.98
CA LEU A 251 -14.66 -1.36 -2.26
C LEU A 251 -13.40 -0.93 -3.03
N GLY A 252 -12.89 0.25 -2.72
CA GLY A 252 -11.62 0.76 -3.17
C GLY A 252 -11.24 2.01 -2.40
N PRO A 253 -10.12 2.66 -2.75
CA PRO A 253 -9.60 3.77 -1.95
C PRO A 253 -10.51 5.01 -1.93
N GLU A 254 -11.34 5.18 -2.97
CA GLU A 254 -12.29 6.29 -3.10
C GLU A 254 -13.75 5.80 -3.16
N GLU A 255 -14.01 4.53 -2.83
CA GLU A 255 -15.31 3.90 -2.97
C GLU A 255 -15.71 3.12 -1.71
N LEU A 256 -16.74 3.63 -1.04
CA LEU A 256 -17.31 3.07 0.17
C LEU A 256 -18.71 2.49 -0.10
N LEU A 257 -18.92 1.27 0.37
CA LEU A 257 -20.22 0.66 0.53
C LEU A 257 -20.75 0.99 1.92
N VAL A 258 -21.97 1.54 1.97
CA VAL A 258 -22.70 1.83 3.20
C VAL A 258 -23.99 1.02 3.18
N ALA A 259 -24.13 0.10 4.13
CA ALA A 259 -25.37 -0.63 4.38
C ALA A 259 -25.88 -0.24 5.76
N ALA A 260 -27.01 0.44 5.82
CA ALA A 260 -27.60 0.91 7.07
C ALA A 260 -29.05 0.49 7.18
N LYS A 261 -29.44 0.13 8.41
CA LYS A 261 -30.84 -0.03 8.79
C LYS A 261 -31.26 1.19 9.60
N ILE A 262 -32.32 1.86 9.17
CA ILE A 262 -32.81 3.11 9.76
C ILE A 262 -34.23 2.94 10.27
N ALA A 263 -34.50 3.46 11.47
CA ALA A 263 -35.83 3.57 12.01
C ALA A 263 -36.55 4.73 11.33
N ALA A 264 -37.60 4.43 10.56
CA ALA A 264 -38.39 5.43 9.86
C ALA A 264 -39.75 5.63 10.57
N ALA A 265 -40.06 6.86 10.94
CA ALA A 265 -41.30 7.24 11.63
C ALA A 265 -42.46 7.42 10.64
N ALA A 266 -42.86 6.36 9.95
CA ALA A 266 -44.00 6.42 9.02
C ALA A 266 -44.69 5.06 8.88
N ASP A 267 -46.02 5.10 8.73
CA ASP A 267 -46.87 3.92 8.58
C ASP A 267 -47.22 3.61 7.11
N ASP A 268 -46.89 4.52 6.19
CA ASP A 268 -47.16 4.37 4.76
C ASP A 268 -45.87 4.25 3.93
N GLY A 269 -45.92 3.41 2.89
CA GLY A 269 -44.75 3.09 2.07
C GLY A 269 -44.22 4.27 1.24
N ALA A 270 -45.06 5.24 0.89
CA ALA A 270 -44.64 6.39 0.08
C ALA A 270 -43.78 7.36 0.89
N THR A 271 -44.17 7.64 2.14
CA THR A 271 -43.41 8.47 3.07
C THR A 271 -42.09 7.79 3.46
N ILE A 272 -42.10 6.46 3.68
CA ILE A 272 -40.87 5.70 3.93
C ILE A 272 -39.91 5.81 2.74
N ALA A 273 -40.40 5.61 1.51
CA ALA A 273 -39.58 5.71 0.31
C ALA A 273 -38.96 7.11 0.14
N ALA A 274 -39.76 8.16 0.32
CA ALA A 274 -39.27 9.54 0.25
C ALA A 274 -38.22 9.85 1.34
N THR A 275 -38.41 9.30 2.55
CA THR A 275 -37.45 9.45 3.67
C THR A 275 -36.12 8.77 3.34
N ILE A 276 -36.16 7.59 2.74
CA ILE A 276 -34.96 6.85 2.29
C ILE A 276 -34.22 7.63 1.20
N ASP A 277 -34.94 8.12 0.19
CA ASP A 277 -34.35 8.90 -0.91
C ASP A 277 -33.66 10.17 -0.39
N ASP A 278 -34.30 10.88 0.55
CA ASP A 278 -33.73 12.06 1.21
C ASP A 278 -32.50 11.72 2.06
N ALA A 279 -32.56 10.62 2.82
CA ALA A 279 -31.45 10.14 3.63
C ALA A 279 -30.24 9.76 2.76
N GLU A 280 -30.47 9.05 1.65
CA GLU A 280 -29.44 8.70 0.69
C GLU A 280 -28.83 9.95 0.05
N ALA A 281 -29.65 10.90 -0.39
CA ALA A 281 -29.19 12.15 -0.99
C ALA A 281 -28.37 13.01 -0.01
N ARG A 282 -28.72 13.03 1.28
CA ARG A 282 -27.95 13.70 2.34
C ARG A 282 -26.63 12.99 2.60
N LEU A 283 -26.67 11.67 2.72
CA LEU A 283 -25.49 10.84 2.93
C LEU A 283 -24.47 11.03 1.80
N ARG A 284 -24.90 10.96 0.53
CA ARG A 284 -24.00 11.14 -0.63
C ARG A 284 -23.40 12.55 -0.71
N ARG A 285 -24.11 13.57 -0.22
CA ARG A 285 -23.59 14.94 -0.12
C ARG A 285 -22.56 15.09 1.00
N ALA A 286 -22.83 14.48 2.16
CA ALA A 286 -21.92 14.51 3.32
C ALA A 286 -20.66 13.68 3.09
N LEU A 287 -20.79 12.54 2.40
CA LEU A 287 -19.71 11.61 2.14
C LEU A 287 -19.68 11.20 0.65
N PRO A 288 -19.01 11.96 -0.22
CA PRO A 288 -18.94 11.68 -1.66
C PRO A 288 -18.28 10.34 -2.03
N THR A 289 -17.55 9.72 -1.11
CA THR A 289 -16.97 8.37 -1.24
C THR A 289 -18.01 7.27 -1.06
N ALA A 290 -19.19 7.54 -0.47
CA ALA A 290 -20.30 6.59 -0.37
C ALA A 290 -20.99 6.40 -1.74
N LYS A 291 -20.37 5.60 -2.61
CA LYS A 291 -20.88 5.32 -3.97
C LYS A 291 -21.97 4.27 -3.98
N VAL A 292 -21.87 3.27 -3.10
CA VAL A 292 -22.86 2.19 -2.97
C VAL A 292 -23.56 2.36 -1.63
N VAL A 293 -24.85 2.68 -1.67
CA VAL A 293 -25.66 2.93 -0.47
C VAL A 293 -26.86 2.00 -0.50
N TYR A 294 -27.07 1.28 0.60
CA TYR A 294 -28.26 0.49 0.86
C TYR A 294 -28.84 0.95 2.20
N LEU A 295 -30.02 1.56 2.15
CA LEU A 295 -30.78 1.95 3.33
C LEU A 295 -32.02 1.05 3.44
N GLU A 296 -32.08 0.28 4.52
CA GLU A 296 -33.24 -0.56 4.84
C GLU A 296 -34.08 0.14 5.91
N PRO A 297 -35.37 0.43 5.64
CA PRO A 297 -36.26 0.93 6.68
C PRO A 297 -36.62 -0.21 7.64
N ASP A 298 -36.75 0.10 8.92
CA ASP A 298 -37.32 -0.80 9.92
C ASP A 298 -38.10 0.01 10.96
N ILE A 299 -38.85 -0.70 11.80
CA ILE A 299 -39.54 -0.14 12.95
C ILE A 299 -38.59 -0.24 14.14
N ASP A 300 -38.47 0.84 14.92
CA ASP A 300 -37.68 0.78 16.14
C ASP A 300 -38.33 -0.12 17.20
N ARG A 301 -37.96 -1.39 17.17
CA ARG A 301 -38.17 -2.31 18.28
C ARG A 301 -36.97 -2.14 19.18
N GLN A 302 -37.08 -1.28 20.20
CA GLN A 302 -36.00 -1.14 21.18
C GLN A 302 -35.57 -2.53 21.66
N PRO A 303 -34.25 -2.80 21.77
CA PRO A 303 -33.79 -4.10 22.21
C PRO A 303 -34.45 -4.41 23.55
N THR A 304 -35.19 -5.52 23.60
CA THR A 304 -35.68 -6.07 24.88
C THR A 304 -34.45 -6.18 25.78
N PRO A 305 -34.44 -5.64 27.00
CA PRO A 305 -33.30 -5.76 27.89
C PRO A 305 -33.12 -7.24 28.23
N THR A 306 -32.31 -7.95 27.45
CA THR A 306 -31.86 -9.30 27.78
C THR A 306 -30.96 -9.17 29.00
N GLY A 307 -31.48 -9.59 30.15
CA GLY A 307 -30.70 -9.76 31.35
C GLY A 307 -29.51 -10.68 31.12
N ALA A 308 -28.34 -10.21 31.54
CA ALA A 308 -27.12 -10.93 31.91
C ALA A 308 -26.71 -12.20 31.12
N ALA A 309 -25.53 -12.17 30.50
CA ALA A 309 -24.40 -13.00 30.96
C ALA A 309 -23.08 -12.64 30.25
N ALA A 310 -22.01 -12.75 31.04
CA ALA A 310 -20.62 -12.48 30.72
C ALA A 310 -20.00 -13.45 29.70
N ASN A 311 -19.03 -12.91 28.95
CA ASN A 311 -17.77 -13.50 28.44
C ASN A 311 -17.47 -12.77 27.12
N GLY A 312 -16.44 -11.95 26.97
CA GLY A 312 -15.11 -11.97 27.55
C GLY A 312 -14.23 -11.45 26.41
N LEU A 313 -13.81 -10.19 26.52
CA LEU A 313 -12.80 -9.61 25.64
C LEU A 313 -11.49 -10.39 25.87
N GLY A 314 -10.99 -11.04 24.83
CA GLY A 314 -9.74 -11.80 24.87
C GLY A 314 -8.98 -11.64 23.57
N HIS A 315 -8.02 -10.70 23.61
CA HIS A 315 -6.80 -10.53 22.80
C HIS A 315 -6.91 -10.33 21.28
#